data_AF-A0AAJ4LTJ8-F1
#
_entry.id   AF-A0AAJ4LTJ8-F1
#
_cell.length_a   1.000
_cell.length_b   1.000
_cell.length_c   1.000
_cell.angle_alpha   90.00
_cell.angle_beta   90.00
_cell.angle_gamma   90.00
#
_symmetry.space_group_name_H-M   'P 1'
#
loop_
_entity.id
_entity.type
_entity.pdbx_description
1 polymer ?
#
loop_
_entity_poly.entity_id
_entity_poly.type
_entity_poly.pdbx_seq_one_letter_code
_entity_poly.pdbx_strand_id
1 'polypeptide(L)'
;MPVVLVDWSDIREHKRLMALRASIVLHGRSITLYEKAFPLSEQCSKSAHDQFLADLANILPPNVTPLIVSDAGFKLPWFKSVEKYG
;
A
#
# COMPACT_ATOMS: atom_id res chain seq x y z
N MET A 1 11.39 14.02 -2.15
CA MET A 1 10.67 12.97 -1.42
C MET A 1 9.25 12.89 -1.96
N PRO A 2 8.90 11.87 -2.76
CA PRO A 2 7.55 11.70 -3.27
C PRO A 2 6.59 11.29 -2.14
N VAL A 3 5.33 11.72 -2.22
CA VAL A 3 4.27 11.28 -1.31
C VAL A 3 3.50 10.16 -1.98
N VAL A 4 3.42 9.01 -1.32
CA VAL A 4 2.69 7.84 -1.80
C VAL A 4 1.54 7.57 -0.86
N LEU A 5 0.32 7.63 -1.39
CA LEU A 5 -0.91 7.31 -0.69
C LEU A 5 -1.12 5.80 -0.71
N VAL A 6 -1.44 5.20 0.44
CA VAL A 6 -1.73 3.78 0.57
C VAL A 6 -3.08 3.56 1.25
N ASP A 7 -3.98 2.83 0.58
CA ASP A 7 -5.32 2.55 1.08
C ASP A 7 -5.78 1.13 0.74
N TRP A 8 -6.66 0.59 1.59
CA TRP A 8 -7.43 -0.60 1.28
C TRP A 8 -8.75 -0.21 0.62
N SER A 9 -9.08 -0.88 -0.48
CA SER A 9 -10.34 -0.70 -1.21
C SER A 9 -11.00 -2.05 -1.45
N ASP A 10 -12.33 -2.14 -1.33
CA ASP A 10 -13.06 -3.33 -1.78
C ASP A 10 -13.14 -3.32 -3.32
N ILE A 11 -12.75 -4.43 -3.95
CA ILE A 11 -12.82 -4.59 -5.41
C ILE A 11 -14.13 -5.27 -5.80
N ARG A 12 -14.55 -6.28 -5.02
CA ARG A 12 -15.73 -7.10 -5.26
C ARG A 12 -16.20 -7.77 -3.96
N GLU A 13 -17.21 -7.17 -3.34
CA GLU A 13 -17.84 -7.62 -2.11
C GLU A 13 -18.25 -9.11 -2.15
N HIS A 14 -18.92 -9.56 -3.22
CA HIS A 14 -19.36 -10.95 -3.38
C HIS A 14 -18.21 -11.95 -3.49
N LYS A 15 -17.07 -11.53 -4.03
CA LYS A 15 -15.86 -12.35 -4.13
C LYS A 15 -14.93 -12.17 -2.93
N ARG A 16 -15.27 -11.27 -2.01
CA ARG A 16 -14.50 -10.94 -0.81
C ARG A 16 -13.04 -10.65 -1.17
N LEU A 17 -12.82 -9.79 -2.16
CA LEU A 17 -11.48 -9.39 -2.62
C LEU A 17 -11.23 -7.92 -2.28
N MET A 18 -10.11 -7.67 -1.62
CA MET A 18 -9.64 -6.35 -1.24
C MET A 18 -8.39 -5.99 -2.05
N ALA A 19 -8.31 -4.75 -2.54
CA ALA A 19 -7.11 -4.18 -3.10
C ALA A 19 -6.36 -3.42 -2.01
N LEU A 20 -5.05 -3.64 -1.91
CA LEU A 20 -4.14 -2.68 -1.30
C LEU A 20 -3.45 -1.93 -2.43
N ARG A 21 -3.54 -0.60 -2.42
CA ARG A 21 -3.06 0.25 -3.52
C ARG A 21 -2.05 1.27 -3.02
N ALA A 22 -1.02 1.52 -3.81
CA ALA A 22 -0.09 2.64 -3.69
C ALA A 22 -0.30 3.59 -4.88
N SER A 23 -0.49 4.88 -4.60
CA SER A 23 -0.69 5.89 -5.63
C SER A 23 0.02 7.21 -5.32
N ILE A 24 0.30 7.99 -6.35
CA ILE A 24 0.77 9.38 -6.22
C ILE A 24 -0.32 10.34 -6.66
N VAL A 25 -0.29 11.57 -6.14
CA VAL A 25 -1.17 12.64 -6.62
C VAL A 25 -0.43 13.46 -7.67
N LEU A 26 -0.96 13.49 -8.89
CA LEU A 26 -0.45 14.32 -9.98
C LEU A 26 -1.59 15.19 -10.50
N HIS A 27 -1.45 16.52 -10.38
CA HIS A 27 -2.46 17.50 -10.82
C HIS A 27 -3.89 17.20 -10.30
N GLY A 28 -4.01 16.81 -9.03
CA GLY A 28 -5.29 16.49 -8.40
C GLY A 28 -5.90 15.14 -8.80
N ARG A 29 -5.17 14.31 -9.58
CA ARG A 29 -5.57 12.93 -9.90
C ARG A 29 -4.67 11.94 -9.18
N SER A 30 -5.27 10.87 -8.69
CA SER A 30 -4.52 9.71 -8.20
C SER A 30 -4.02 8.89 -9.39
N ILE A 31 -2.72 8.58 -9.40
CA ILE A 31 -2.09 7.68 -10.36
C ILE A 31 -1.56 6.49 -9.58
N THR A 32 -2.09 5.30 -9.86
CA THR A 32 -1.65 4.04 -9.25
C THR A 32 -0.22 3.74 -9.68
N LEU A 33 0.66 3.54 -8.69
CA LEU A 33 2.00 2.99 -8.89
C LEU A 33 1.96 1.46 -8.86
N TYR A 34 1.23 0.93 -7.88
CA TYR A 34 1.11 -0.50 -7.66
C TYR A 34 -0.21 -0.81 -6.96
N GLU A 35 -0.83 -1.93 -7.28
CA GLU A 35 -1.95 -2.47 -6.54
C GLU A 35 -1.89 -4.00 -6.51
N LYS A 36 -2.33 -4.58 -5.40
CA LYS A 36 -2.38 -6.03 -5.23
C LYS A 36 -3.69 -6.44 -4.60
N ALA A 37 -4.31 -7.47 -5.16
CA ALA A 37 -5.53 -8.06 -4.64
C ALA A 37 -5.21 -9.14 -3.60
N PHE A 38 -5.97 -9.13 -2.51
CA PHE A 38 -5.92 -10.08 -1.42
C PHE A 38 -7.33 -10.58 -1.09
N PRO A 39 -7.48 -11.80 -0.56
CA PRO A 39 -8.73 -12.22 0.08
C PRO A 39 -9.08 -11.29 1.25
N LEU A 40 -10.37 -11.11 1.54
CA LEU A 40 -10.85 -10.31 2.67
C LEU A 40 -10.30 -10.80 4.02
N SER A 41 -10.03 -12.10 4.15
CA SER A 41 -9.41 -12.68 5.34
C SER A 41 -7.99 -12.16 5.61
N GLU A 42 -7.33 -11.60 4.60
CA GLU A 42 -5.98 -11.04 4.69
C GLU A 42 -5.98 -9.51 4.77
N GLN A 43 -7.15 -8.87 4.77
CA GLN A 43 -7.25 -7.43 4.93
C GLN A 43 -6.60 -7.02 6.25
N CYS A 44 -5.73 -6.01 6.20
CA CYS A 44 -4.96 -5.53 7.34
C CYS A 44 -4.05 -6.59 8.00
N SER A 45 -3.82 -7.73 7.35
CA SER A 45 -2.89 -8.75 7.85
C SER A 45 -1.44 -8.34 7.65
N LYS A 46 -0.58 -8.74 8.57
CA LYS A 46 0.86 -8.48 8.48
C LYS A 46 1.48 -9.09 7.21
N SER A 47 1.05 -10.30 6.84
CA SER A 47 1.54 -10.99 5.65
C SER A 47 1.26 -10.20 4.36
N ALA A 48 0.02 -9.71 4.21
CA ALA A 48 -0.37 -8.90 3.05
C ALA A 48 0.42 -7.59 3.00
N HIS A 49 0.58 -6.92 4.14
CA HIS A 49 1.37 -5.68 4.24
C HIS A 49 2.83 -5.88 3.87
N ASP A 50 3.50 -6.89 4.44
CA ASP A 50 4.91 -7.18 4.17
C ASP A 50 5.12 -7.55 2.70
N GLN A 51 4.24 -8.38 2.13
CA GLN A 51 4.32 -8.76 0.72
C GLN A 51 4.13 -7.53 -0.18
N PHE A 52 3.14 -6.69 0.11
CA PHE A 52 2.87 -5.47 -0.64
C PHE A 52 4.05 -4.50 -0.60
N LEU A 53 4.66 -4.28 0.57
CA LEU A 53 5.80 -3.38 0.72
C LEU A 53 7.05 -3.91 0.01
N ALA A 54 7.28 -5.22 0.05
CA ALA A 54 8.38 -5.84 -0.69
C ALA A 54 8.21 -5.65 -2.21
N ASP A 55 7.00 -5.87 -2.73
CA ASP A 55 6.70 -5.66 -4.14
C ASP A 55 6.84 -4.18 -4.51
N LEU A 56 6.31 -3.27 -3.69
CA LEU A 56 6.40 -1.82 -3.92
C LEU A 56 7.85 -1.33 -3.94
N ALA A 57 8.69 -1.79 -3.00
CA ALA A 57 10.11 -1.43 -2.95
C ALA A 57 10.88 -1.88 -4.21
N ASN A 58 10.49 -3.01 -4.81
CA ASN A 58 11.08 -3.48 -6.07
C ASN A 58 10.60 -2.69 -7.30
N ILE A 59 9.43 -2.05 -7.24
CA ILE A 59 8.87 -1.25 -8.33
C ILE A 59 9.42 0.18 -8.32
N LEU A 60 9.69 0.73 -7.13
CA LEU A 60 10.18 2.09 -6.99
C LEU A 60 11.61 2.22 -7.54
N PRO A 61 11.96 3.38 -8.17
CA PRO A 61 13.31 3.62 -8.62
C PRO A 61 14.33 3.54 -7.47
N PRO A 62 15.57 3.10 -7.75
CA PRO A 62 16.63 3.09 -6.74
C PRO A 62 16.89 4.52 -6.23
N ASN A 63 17.27 4.64 -4.95
CA ASN A 63 17.54 5.90 -4.25
C ASN A 63 16.31 6.81 -4.03
N VAL A 64 15.10 6.24 -4.05
CA VAL A 64 13.87 6.94 -3.67
C VAL A 64 13.37 6.44 -2.32
N THR A 65 13.23 7.36 -1.37
CA THR A 65 12.55 7.12 -0.10
C THR A 65 11.24 7.91 -0.11
N PRO A 66 10.07 7.26 -0.31
CA PRO A 66 8.79 7.94 -0.32
C PRO A 66 8.28 8.22 1.10
N LEU A 67 7.50 9.29 1.25
CA LEU A 67 6.63 9.46 2.42
C LEU A 67 5.35 8.63 2.20
N ILE A 68 5.17 7.58 2.98
CA ILE A 68 3.94 6.78 2.96
C ILE A 68 2.86 7.47 3.79
N VAL A 69 1.73 7.77 3.16
CA VAL A 69 0.53 8.30 3.82
C VAL A 69 -0.54 7.24 3.71
N SER A 70 -0.99 6.71 4.84
CA SER A 70 -2.05 5.70 4.90
C SER A 70 -3.25 6.20 5.70
N ASP A 71 -4.42 5.60 5.50
CA ASP A 71 -5.60 5.90 6.30
C ASP A 71 -5.43 5.51 7.79
N ALA A 72 -6.36 5.97 8.64
CA ALA A 72 -6.32 5.72 10.08
C ALA A 72 -6.62 4.26 10.49
N GLY A 73 -7.01 3.40 9.55
CA GLY A 73 -7.23 1.97 9.77
C GLY A 73 -5.93 1.17 9.87
N PHE A 74 -4.81 1.72 9.37
CA PHE A 74 -3.49 1.12 9.54
C PHE A 74 -2.96 1.32 10.97
N LYS A 75 -2.38 0.26 11.54
CA LYS A 75 -1.99 0.20 12.96
C LYS A 75 -0.47 0.12 13.12
N LEU A 76 0.01 0.19 14.36
CA LEU A 76 1.44 0.14 14.71
C LEU A 76 2.28 -0.91 13.93
N PRO A 77 1.83 -2.16 13.72
CA PRO A 77 2.61 -3.14 12.94
C PRO A 77 2.89 -2.72 11.50
N TRP A 78 1.98 -1.99 10.84
CA TRP A 78 2.18 -1.45 9.49
C TRP A 78 3.33 -0.45 9.47
N PHE A 79 3.30 0.53 10.37
CA PHE A 79 4.34 1.56 10.45
C PHE A 79 5.72 0.93 10.70
N LYS A 80 5.81 -0.06 11.59
CA LYS A 80 7.04 -0.82 11.81
C LYS A 80 7.52 -1.60 10.59
N SER A 81 6.63 -2.04 9.71
CA SER A 81 7.01 -2.70 8.46
C SER A 81 7.46 -1.67 7.42
N VAL A 82 6.83 -0.51 7.34
CA VAL A 82 7.24 0.61 6.46
C VAL A 82 8.65 1.10 6.83
N GLU A 83 8.92 1.35 8.11
CA GLU A 83 10.22 1.85 8.62
C GLU A 83 11.41 0.94 8.26
N LYS A 84 11.18 -0.36 7.97
CA LYS A 84 12.25 -1.28 7.56
C LYS A 84 12.80 -0.97 6.16
N TYR A 85 12.10 -0.18 5.37
CA TYR A 85 12.50 0.19 4.01
C TYR A 85 13.22 1.54 3.91
N GLY A 86 13.46 2.21 5.05
CA GLY A 86 14.14 3.51 5.13
C GLY A 86 13.22 4.66 5.46
#